data_AF-A0A968P343-F1
#
_entry.id   AF-A0A968P343-F1
#
_cell.length_a   1.000
_cell.length_b   1.000
_cell.length_c   1.000
_cell.angle_alpha   90.00
_cell.angle_beta   90.00
_cell.angle_gamma   90.00
#
_symmetry.space_group_name_H-M   'P 1'
#
loop_
_entity.id
_entity.type
_entity.pdbx_description
1 polymer ?
#
loop_
_entity_poly.entity_id
_entity_poly.type
_entity_poly.pdbx_seq_one_letter_code
_entity_poly.pdbx_strand_id
1 'polypeptide(L)'
;MEITAHQLELPESVRELVRERAEHLERYFQRIHRCRVVIDGPDGHNRIGGTYQVHVDLQVPGQLLTVNQKEDHDLTLSIRQAFDAARRQLEDYARKLRG
;
A
#
# COMPACT_ATOMS: atom_id res chain seq x y z
N MET A 1 9.92 -5.25 -4.98
CA MET A 1 9.08 -4.65 -3.92
C MET A 1 9.95 -3.96 -2.88
N GLU A 2 9.48 -2.85 -2.31
CA GLU A 2 10.17 -2.06 -1.26
C GLU A 2 9.17 -1.71 -0.14
N ILE A 3 9.59 -1.85 1.13
CA ILE A 3 8.78 -1.48 2.32
C ILE A 3 9.57 -0.48 3.14
N THR A 4 8.99 0.70 3.39
CA THR A 4 9.56 1.76 4.23
C THR A 4 8.66 2.03 5.43
N ALA A 5 9.25 2.22 6.60
CA ALA A 5 8.55 2.58 7.82
C ALA A 5 9.11 3.90 8.36
N HIS A 6 8.24 4.83 8.76
CA HIS A 6 8.65 6.05 9.44
C HIS A 6 7.96 6.16 10.79
N GLN A 7 8.70 6.57 11.82
CA GLN A 7 8.18 6.77 13.18
C GLN A 7 7.55 5.52 13.83
N LEU A 8 7.78 4.32 13.27
CA LEU A 8 7.43 3.04 13.86
C LEU A 8 8.44 1.95 13.50
N GLU A 9 8.51 0.94 14.36
CA GLU A 9 9.12 -0.34 13.98
C GLU A 9 8.02 -1.26 13.42
N LEU A 10 8.23 -1.78 12.21
CA LEU A 10 7.31 -2.73 11.59
C LEU A 10 7.58 -4.16 12.10
N PRO A 11 6.62 -4.79 12.80
CA PRO A 11 6.71 -6.20 13.15
C PRO A 11 6.82 -7.09 11.90
N GLU A 12 7.48 -8.24 12.02
CA GLU A 12 7.62 -9.16 10.88
C GLU A 12 6.27 -9.63 10.33
N SER A 13 5.28 -9.88 11.20
CA SER A 13 3.92 -10.23 10.79
C SER A 13 3.25 -9.18 9.88
N VAL A 14 3.55 -7.90 10.10
CA VAL A 14 3.06 -6.81 9.25
C VAL A 14 3.82 -6.80 7.92
N ARG A 15 5.13 -7.04 7.94
CA ARG A 15 5.94 -7.15 6.71
C ARG A 15 5.47 -8.31 5.84
N GLU A 16 5.19 -9.45 6.45
CA GLU A 16 4.61 -10.64 5.78
C GLU A 16 3.26 -10.32 5.15
N LEU A 17 2.35 -9.68 5.90
CA LEU A 17 1.07 -9.24 5.36
C LEU A 17 1.24 -8.34 4.13
N VAL A 18 2.13 -7.34 4.19
CA VAL A 18 2.38 -6.44 3.06
C VAL A 18 2.94 -7.22 1.86
N ARG A 19 3.85 -8.18 2.08
CA ARG A 19 4.38 -9.05 1.01
C ARG A 19 3.29 -9.89 0.38
N GLU A 20 2.47 -10.57 1.16
CA GLU A 20 1.35 -11.38 0.67
C GLU A 20 0.40 -10.54 -0.20
N ARG A 21 0.05 -9.33 0.25
CA ARG A 21 -0.82 -8.44 -0.53
C ARG A 21 -0.18 -7.91 -1.80
N ALA A 22 1.12 -7.62 -1.78
CA ALA A 22 1.85 -7.23 -2.97
C ALA A 22 1.90 -8.37 -4.00
N GLU A 23 2.17 -9.61 -3.57
CA GLU A 23 2.13 -10.79 -4.44
C GLU A 23 0.75 -11.00 -5.07
N HIS A 24 -0.33 -10.69 -4.35
CA HIS A 24 -1.69 -10.77 -4.91
C HIS A 24 -1.90 -9.78 -6.06
N LEU A 25 -1.36 -8.55 -5.95
CA LEU A 25 -1.41 -7.56 -7.02
C LEU A 25 -0.55 -7.98 -8.22
N GLU A 26 0.66 -8.51 -7.98
CA GLU A 26 1.56 -8.99 -9.04
C GLU A 26 0.98 -10.19 -9.79
N ARG A 27 0.34 -11.14 -9.09
CA ARG A 27 -0.38 -12.26 -9.72
C ARG A 27 -1.56 -11.78 -10.57
N TYR A 28 -2.25 -10.73 -10.14
CA TYR A 28 -3.35 -10.13 -10.90
C TYR A 28 -2.86 -9.39 -12.14
N PHE A 29 -1.75 -8.63 -12.04
CA PHE A 29 -1.18 -7.86 -13.14
C PHE A 29 0.35 -8.02 -13.20
N GLN A 30 0.82 -8.92 -14.06
CA GLN A 30 2.24 -9.29 -14.15
C GLN A 30 3.16 -8.18 -14.71
N ARG A 31 2.61 -7.03 -15.14
CA ARG A 31 3.39 -5.90 -15.69
C ARG A 31 3.66 -4.81 -14.65
N ILE A 32 3.53 -5.09 -13.36
CA ILE A 32 4.00 -4.17 -12.30
C ILE A 32 5.53 -4.20 -12.29
N HIS A 33 6.16 -3.04 -12.52
CA HIS A 33 7.61 -2.88 -12.51
C HIS A 33 8.17 -2.63 -11.11
N ARG A 34 7.41 -1.92 -10.28
CA ARG A 34 7.79 -1.60 -8.89
C ARG A 34 6.54 -1.51 -8.04
N CYS A 35 6.63 -2.05 -6.83
CA CYS A 35 5.67 -1.87 -5.74
C CYS A 35 6.45 -1.29 -4.56
N ARG A 36 6.10 -0.07 -4.15
CA ARG A 36 6.66 0.61 -2.98
C ARG A 36 5.54 0.85 -1.98
N VAL A 37 5.79 0.46 -0.73
CA VAL A 37 4.86 0.65 0.37
C VAL A 37 5.55 1.48 1.44
N VAL A 38 4.92 2.59 1.82
CA VAL A 38 5.38 3.44 2.93
C VAL A 38 4.33 3.37 4.02
N ILE A 39 4.77 3.12 5.25
CA ILE A 39 3.93 3.10 6.43
C ILE A 39 4.45 4.17 7.38
N ASP A 40 3.63 5.17 7.64
CA ASP A 40 3.91 6.23 8.59
C ASP A 40 3.14 5.94 9.88
N GLY A 41 3.88 5.95 10.98
CA GLY A 41 3.36 5.75 12.31
C GLY A 41 2.62 6.99 12.82
N PRO A 42 1.90 6.86 13.94
CA PRO A 42 1.24 8.00 14.57
C PRO A 42 2.23 9.11 14.92
N ASP A 43 2.05 10.28 14.33
CA ASP A 43 2.93 11.43 14.55
C ASP A 43 2.85 11.93 16.01
N GLY A 44 3.99 12.33 16.57
CA GLY A 44 4.16 12.61 18.00
C GLY A 44 3.34 13.78 18.54
N HIS A 45 2.69 14.55 17.66
CA HIS A 45 1.87 15.70 18.02
C HIS A 45 0.52 15.32 18.65
N ASN A 46 0.01 14.09 18.46
CA ASN A 46 -1.21 13.60 19.11
C ASN A 46 -0.94 12.26 19.83
N ARG A 47 -0.23 12.32 20.97
CA ARG A 47 0.12 11.18 21.83
C ARG A 47 -1.08 10.40 22.43
N ILE A 48 -2.32 10.79 22.13
CA ILE A 48 -3.55 10.10 22.53
C ILE A 48 -4.40 9.91 21.27
N GLY A 49 -4.48 8.68 20.75
CA GLY A 49 -5.27 8.36 19.56
C GLY A 49 -4.58 8.63 18.22
N GLY A 50 -3.30 8.32 18.09
CA GLY A 50 -2.60 8.46 16.81
C GLY A 50 -3.10 7.47 15.74
N THR A 51 -2.90 7.82 14.48
CA THR A 51 -3.35 7.05 13.30
C THR A 51 -2.18 6.65 12.42
N TYR A 52 -2.32 5.53 11.73
CA TYR A 52 -1.36 5.05 10.74
C TYR A 52 -1.75 5.54 9.36
N GLN A 53 -0.77 5.94 8.58
CA GLN A 53 -0.95 6.26 7.16
C GLN A 53 -0.21 5.22 6.32
N VAL A 54 -0.84 4.78 5.23
CA VAL A 54 -0.25 3.79 4.33
C VAL A 54 -0.30 4.32 2.91
N HIS A 55 0.88 4.39 2.29
CA HIS A 55 1.07 4.79 0.90
C HIS A 55 1.45 3.56 0.07
N VAL A 56 0.78 3.34 -1.05
CA VAL A 56 1.12 2.29 -2.01
C VAL A 56 1.32 2.91 -3.38
N ASP A 57 2.53 2.74 -3.90
CA ASP A 57 2.92 3.15 -5.25
C ASP A 57 3.15 1.91 -6.12
N LEU A 58 2.37 1.79 -7.19
CA LEU A 58 2.54 0.76 -8.21
C LEU A 58 3.00 1.40 -9.52
N GLN A 59 4.22 1.08 -9.94
CA GLN A 59 4.72 1.48 -11.24
C GLN A 59 4.29 0.46 -12.29
N VAL A 60 3.45 0.89 -13.22
CA VAL A 60 2.95 0.09 -14.35
C VAL A 60 3.43 0.73 -15.67
N PRO A 61 3.24 0.08 -16.84
CA PRO A 61 3.72 0.63 -18.10
C PRO A 61 3.11 2.00 -18.41
N GLY A 62 3.96 3.02 -18.46
CA GLY A 62 3.57 4.39 -18.80
C GLY A 62 2.77 5.14 -17.73
N GLN A 63 2.59 4.59 -16.53
CA GLN A 63 1.83 5.25 -15.46
C GLN A 63 2.30 4.82 -14.06
N LEU A 64 2.22 5.75 -13.10
CA LEU A 64 2.32 5.47 -11.66
C LEU A 64 0.92 5.50 -11.05
N LEU A 65 0.54 4.42 -10.35
CA LEU A 65 -0.70 4.34 -9.59
C LEU A 65 -0.37 4.55 -8.11
N THR A 66 -0.90 5.63 -7.54
CA THR A 66 -0.62 6.03 -6.16
C THR A 66 -1.89 5.96 -5.33
N VAL A 67 -1.80 5.28 -4.19
CA VAL A 67 -2.86 5.20 -3.18
C VAL A 67 -2.36 5.76 -1.87
N ASN A 68 -3.10 6.73 -1.35
CA ASN A 68 -2.96 7.24 0.00
C ASN A 68 -4.14 6.77 0.82
N GLN A 69 -3.91 5.82 1.72
CA GLN A 69 -4.95 5.38 2.64
C GLN A 69 -5.01 6.30 3.85
N LYS A 70 -6.23 6.71 4.21
CA LYS A 70 -6.48 7.63 5.32
C LYS A 70 -6.09 7.01 6.65
N GLU A 71 -5.75 7.92 7.55
CA GLU A 71 -5.50 7.74 8.97
C GLU A 71 -6.52 6.81 9.65
N ASP A 72 -6.05 5.63 10.09
CA ASP A 72 -6.81 4.69 10.93
C ASP A 72 -6.00 4.31 12.17
N HIS A 73 -6.66 4.00 13.28
CA HIS A 73 -5.98 3.53 14.50
C HIS A 73 -5.48 2.08 14.36
N ASP A 74 -5.99 1.33 13.39
CA ASP A 74 -5.55 -0.03 13.07
C ASP A 74 -4.65 -0.05 11.82
N LEU A 75 -3.36 -0.33 12.05
CA LEU A 75 -2.36 -0.47 10.99
C LEU A 75 -2.70 -1.60 9.99
N THR A 76 -3.17 -2.73 10.50
CA THR A 76 -3.53 -3.88 9.65
C THR A 76 -4.68 -3.50 8.75
N LEU A 77 -5.72 -2.85 9.30
CA LEU A 77 -6.85 -2.37 8.53
C LEU A 77 -6.42 -1.35 7.48
N SER A 78 -5.56 -0.40 7.84
CA SER A 78 -4.99 0.60 6.92
C SER A 78 -4.29 -0.06 5.74
N ILE A 79 -3.45 -1.07 6.01
CA ILE A 79 -2.76 -1.84 4.95
C ILE A 79 -3.78 -2.50 4.04
N ARG A 80 -4.80 -3.19 4.60
CA ARG A 80 -5.82 -3.87 3.79
C ARG A 80 -6.55 -2.89 2.87
N GLN A 81 -7.02 -1.76 3.41
CA GLN A 81 -7.74 -0.76 2.63
C GLN A 81 -6.86 -0.14 1.53
N ALA A 82 -5.59 0.13 1.83
CA ALA A 82 -4.63 0.65 0.84
C ALA A 82 -4.45 -0.32 -0.34
N PHE A 83 -4.22 -1.60 -0.05
CA PHE A 83 -4.06 -2.62 -1.08
C PHE A 83 -5.35 -2.87 -1.88
N ASP A 84 -6.52 -2.82 -1.24
CA ASP A 84 -7.80 -2.95 -1.93
C ASP A 84 -8.05 -1.77 -2.88
N ALA A 85 -7.72 -0.56 -2.46
CA ALA A 85 -7.78 0.62 -3.32
C ALA A 85 -6.76 0.53 -4.47
N ALA A 86 -5.56 0.03 -4.22
CA ALA A 86 -4.53 -0.15 -5.25
C ALA A 86 -4.97 -1.18 -6.29
N ARG A 87 -5.59 -2.28 -5.84
CA ARG A 87 -6.20 -3.28 -6.71
C ARG A 87 -7.25 -2.67 -7.63
N ARG A 88 -8.16 -1.84 -7.10
CA ARG A 88 -9.19 -1.17 -7.91
C ARG A 88 -8.58 -0.25 -8.98
N GLN A 89 -7.59 0.57 -8.63
CA GLN A 89 -6.90 1.42 -9.62
C GLN A 89 -6.20 0.59 -10.70
N LEU A 90 -5.60 -0.53 -10.30
CA LEU A 90 -4.92 -1.46 -11.21
C LEU A 90 -5.92 -2.16 -12.15
N GLU A 91 -7.09 -2.56 -11.65
CA GLU A 91 -8.20 -3.10 -12.44
C GLU A 91 -8.69 -2.09 -13.49
N ASP A 92 -8.88 -0.83 -13.09
CA ASP A 92 -9.31 0.24 -13.99
C ASP A 92 -8.25 0.55 -15.07
N TYR A 93 -6.97 0.56 -14.70
CA TYR A 93 -5.86 0.69 -15.65
C TYR A 93 -5.82 -0.48 -16.63
N ALA A 94 -5.92 -1.72 -16.14
CA ALA A 94 -5.90 -2.92 -16.98
C ALA A 94 -7.09 -2.97 -17.94
N ARG A 95 -8.26 -2.45 -17.54
CA ARG A 95 -9.43 -2.30 -18.41
C ARG A 95 -9.16 -1.33 -19.55
N LYS A 96 -8.56 -0.16 -19.27
CA LYS A 96 -8.20 0.85 -20.28
C LYS A 96 -7.14 0.36 -21.26
N LEU A 97 -6.24 -0.53 -20.85
CA LEU A 97 -5.20 -1.07 -21.72
C LEU A 97 -5.72 -2.12 -22.73
N ARG A 98 -6.86 -2.76 -22.42
CA ARG A 98 -7.47 -3.81 -23.24
C ARG A 98 -8.54 -3.29 -24.21
N GLY A 99 -8.96 -2.03 -24.07
CA GLY A 99 -9.88 -1.34 -24.99
C GLY A 99 -9.12 -0.46 -25.94
#